data_AF-A0A8B8F9U9-F1
#
_entry.id   AF-A0A8B8F9U9-F1
#
_cell.length_a   1.000
_cell.length_b   1.000
_cell.length_c   1.000
_cell.angle_alpha   90.00
_cell.angle_beta   90.00
_cell.angle_gamma   90.00
#
_symmetry.space_group_name_H-M   'P 1'
#
loop_
_entity.id
_entity.type
_entity.pdbx_description
1 polymer ?
#
loop_
_entity_poly.entity_id
_entity_poly.type
_entity_poly.pdbx_seq_one_letter_code
_entity_poly.pdbx_strand_id
1 'polypeptide(L)'
;MNNFELLCKWGCDGSSSQARYKQITSSNFNDSDIFMFSLVPLQLRCTKINNPKTILLWKNPRPSSTRYGRPIKFEYKKKTIESTLEEVNAVEEEIKSLIPTLVFKNNIEIRVKSTLMFTMVDGKICNTMTGSSSQKCYICKCSPKYMNDITRAKNLSVQPEHLKFGLSTLHAYIRFFECLIQISYRLEFKKWQISTISSDI
;
A
#
# COMPACT_ATOMS: atom_id res chain seq x y z
N MET A 1 -32.17 -12.98 6.65
CA MET A 1 -31.46 -11.83 6.06
C MET A 1 -30.19 -12.31 5.39
N ASN A 2 -29.72 -11.61 4.36
CA ASN A 2 -28.47 -11.92 3.67
C ASN A 2 -27.45 -10.83 4.02
N ASN A 3 -26.22 -11.21 4.34
CA ASN A 3 -25.16 -10.26 4.66
C ASN A 3 -24.38 -9.95 3.39
N PHE A 4 -24.51 -8.71 2.91
CA PHE A 4 -23.79 -8.25 1.73
C PHE A 4 -22.53 -7.48 2.13
N GLU A 5 -21.43 -7.76 1.44
CA GLU A 5 -20.15 -7.14 1.71
C GLU A 5 -19.42 -6.80 0.42
N LEU A 6 -18.98 -5.55 0.32
CA LEU A 6 -18.11 -5.04 -0.73
C LEU A 6 -16.68 -5.03 -0.20
N LEU A 7 -15.83 -5.87 -0.76
CA LEU A 7 -14.39 -5.84 -0.53
C LEU A 7 -13.75 -4.81 -1.44
N CYS A 8 -12.99 -3.91 -0.85
CA CYS A 8 -12.19 -2.89 -1.54
C CYS A 8 -10.74 -2.99 -1.09
N LYS A 9 -9.81 -2.69 -1.98
CA LYS A 9 -8.45 -2.30 -1.58
C LYS A 9 -8.33 -0.79 -1.69
N TRP A 10 -7.51 -0.19 -0.84
CA TRP A 10 -7.22 1.22 -0.91
C TRP A 10 -5.75 1.47 -0.55
N GLY A 11 -5.31 2.68 -0.82
CA GLY A 11 -4.00 3.16 -0.45
C GLY A 11 -3.75 4.57 -0.93
N CYS A 12 -2.50 4.98 -0.87
CA CYS A 12 -2.07 6.30 -1.27
C CYS A 12 -0.74 6.25 -2.00
N ASP A 13 -0.47 7.27 -2.81
CA ASP A 13 0.83 7.49 -3.40
C ASP A 13 1.08 8.98 -3.64
N GLY A 14 2.36 9.36 -3.65
CA GLY A 14 2.81 10.71 -3.87
C GLY A 14 3.61 10.79 -5.16
N SER A 15 3.34 11.82 -5.95
CA SER A 15 4.06 12.11 -7.20
C SER A 15 4.65 13.52 -7.13
N SER A 16 5.96 13.62 -7.28
CA SER A 16 6.68 14.90 -7.29
C SER A 16 6.95 15.38 -8.71
N SER A 17 7.52 16.58 -8.85
CA SER A 17 7.95 17.17 -10.13
C SER A 17 6.81 17.44 -11.12
N GLN A 18 5.65 17.80 -10.60
CA GLN A 18 4.53 18.28 -11.41
C GLN A 18 4.83 19.67 -11.99
N ALA A 19 4.29 19.95 -13.17
CA ALA A 19 4.40 21.28 -13.76
C ALA A 19 3.64 22.29 -12.90
N ARG A 20 4.32 23.38 -12.51
CA ARG A 20 3.72 24.44 -11.71
C ARG A 20 2.85 25.35 -12.54
N TYR A 21 1.66 25.66 -12.04
CA TYR A 21 0.82 26.68 -12.65
C TYR A 21 1.43 28.07 -12.40
N LYS A 22 1.30 28.96 -13.40
CA LYS A 22 1.77 30.35 -13.32
C LYS A 22 0.66 31.33 -12.93
N GLN A 23 -0.35 30.84 -12.23
CA GLN A 23 -1.51 31.64 -11.84
C GLN A 23 -1.16 32.48 -10.60
N ILE A 24 -1.72 33.70 -10.53
CA ILE A 24 -1.60 34.55 -9.35
C ILE A 24 -2.40 33.91 -8.21
N THR A 25 -1.74 33.60 -7.11
CA THR A 25 -2.35 33.07 -5.89
C THR A 25 -2.23 34.08 -4.75
N SER A 26 -3.18 34.04 -3.81
CA SER A 26 -3.16 34.91 -2.62
C SER A 26 -2.08 34.52 -1.60
N SER A 27 -1.51 33.32 -1.71
CA SER A 27 -0.50 32.76 -0.81
C SER A 27 0.63 32.07 -1.59
N ASN A 28 1.76 31.81 -0.91
CA ASN A 28 2.84 30.96 -1.42
C ASN A 28 2.36 29.51 -1.52
N PHE A 29 1.72 29.19 -2.64
CA PHE A 29 1.21 27.86 -2.95
C PHE A 29 2.25 27.07 -3.76
N ASN A 30 2.43 25.79 -3.45
CA ASN A 30 3.30 24.90 -4.21
C ASN A 30 2.53 23.67 -4.67
N ASP A 31 2.35 23.56 -5.98
CA ASP A 31 1.67 22.50 -6.72
C ASP A 31 2.63 21.50 -7.37
N SER A 32 3.94 21.57 -7.06
CA SER A 32 4.93 20.63 -7.64
C SER A 32 4.81 19.20 -7.16
N ASP A 33 4.03 18.97 -6.10
CA ASP A 33 3.88 17.67 -5.47
C ASP A 33 2.40 17.36 -5.28
N ILE A 34 2.01 16.15 -5.68
CA ILE A 34 0.67 15.62 -5.52
C ILE A 34 0.72 14.47 -4.52
N PHE A 35 -0.25 14.44 -3.62
CA PHE A 35 -0.54 13.29 -2.77
C PHE A 35 -1.97 12.84 -3.02
N MET A 36 -2.14 11.58 -3.41
CA MET A 36 -3.43 11.03 -3.83
C MET A 36 -3.76 9.75 -3.08
N PHE A 37 -5.01 9.64 -2.67
CA PHE A 37 -5.61 8.47 -2.05
C PHE A 37 -6.64 7.88 -3.01
N SER A 38 -6.68 6.56 -3.10
CA SER A 38 -7.59 5.88 -4.01
C SER A 38 -8.05 4.55 -3.45
N LEU A 39 -9.25 4.15 -3.83
CA LEU A 39 -9.81 2.82 -3.59
C LEU A 39 -10.13 2.12 -4.90
N VAL A 40 -10.17 0.79 -4.85
CA VAL A 40 -10.61 -0.07 -5.95
C VAL A 40 -11.56 -1.12 -5.39
N PRO A 41 -12.82 -1.18 -5.86
CA PRO A 41 -13.72 -2.28 -5.51
C PRO A 41 -13.22 -3.58 -6.14
N LEU A 42 -13.18 -4.64 -5.35
CA LEU A 42 -12.66 -5.94 -5.75
C LEU A 42 -13.80 -6.95 -5.97
N GLN A 43 -14.65 -7.12 -4.97
CA GLN A 43 -15.67 -8.18 -4.97
C GLN A 43 -16.88 -7.76 -4.15
N LEU A 44 -18.07 -8.05 -4.68
CA LEU A 44 -19.31 -8.01 -3.91
C LEU A 44 -19.72 -9.43 -3.58
N ARG A 45 -19.85 -9.75 -2.30
CA ARG A 45 -20.20 -11.08 -1.79
C ARG A 45 -21.45 -11.04 -0.92
N CYS A 46 -22.15 -12.17 -0.86
CA CYS A 46 -23.33 -12.38 -0.05
C CYS A 46 -23.17 -13.66 0.77
N THR A 47 -23.30 -13.57 2.08
CA THR A 47 -23.33 -14.73 2.97
C THR A 47 -24.76 -14.91 3.49
N LYS A 48 -25.32 -16.12 3.33
CA LYS A 48 -26.64 -16.44 3.88
C LYS A 48 -26.51 -16.68 5.39
N ILE A 49 -27.46 -16.19 6.18
CA ILE A 49 -27.43 -16.42 7.64
C ILE A 49 -27.56 -17.91 7.97
N ASN A 50 -28.40 -18.64 7.22
CA ASN A 50 -28.72 -20.04 7.51
C ASN A 50 -27.74 -21.03 6.84
N ASN A 51 -26.76 -20.54 6.08
CA ASN A 51 -25.74 -21.36 5.44
C ASN A 51 -24.45 -20.55 5.28
N PRO A 52 -23.32 -20.97 5.88
CA PRO A 52 -22.07 -20.21 5.84
C PRO A 52 -21.46 -20.06 4.44
N LYS A 53 -22.06 -20.66 3.40
CA LYS A 53 -21.62 -20.51 2.02
C LYS A 53 -21.72 -19.06 1.56
N THR A 54 -20.57 -18.45 1.31
CA THR A 54 -20.43 -17.16 0.63
C THR A 54 -20.67 -17.32 -0.87
N ILE A 55 -21.55 -16.49 -1.41
CA ILE A 55 -21.85 -16.38 -2.84
C ILE A 55 -21.18 -15.12 -3.38
N LEU A 56 -20.40 -15.25 -4.44
CA LEU A 56 -19.80 -14.13 -5.17
C LEU A 56 -20.82 -13.55 -6.15
N LEU A 57 -21.21 -12.30 -5.99
CA LEU A 57 -22.20 -11.63 -6.83
C LEU A 57 -21.53 -10.83 -7.95
N TRP A 58 -20.40 -10.20 -7.64
CA TRP A 58 -19.61 -9.46 -8.62
C TRP A 58 -18.14 -9.53 -8.27
N LYS A 59 -17.28 -9.56 -9.29
CA LYS A 59 -15.83 -9.52 -9.17
C LYS A 59 -15.28 -8.56 -10.21
N ASN A 60 -14.39 -7.69 -9.78
CA ASN A 60 -13.68 -6.79 -10.68
C ASN A 60 -12.83 -7.62 -11.67
N PRO A 61 -13.07 -7.51 -12.98
CA PRO A 61 -12.35 -8.29 -13.99
C PRO A 61 -10.91 -7.82 -14.17
N ARG A 62 -10.59 -6.56 -13.81
CA ARG A 62 -9.25 -5.98 -13.93
C ARG A 62 -8.91 -5.11 -12.71
N PRO A 63 -8.62 -5.72 -11.54
CA PRO A 63 -8.36 -4.99 -10.27
C PRO A 63 -7.14 -4.07 -10.28
N SER A 64 -6.25 -4.20 -11.25
CA SER A 64 -5.07 -3.34 -11.42
C SER A 64 -5.26 -2.27 -12.50
N SER A 65 -6.43 -2.20 -13.14
CA SER A 65 -6.72 -1.17 -14.15
C SER A 65 -7.08 0.14 -13.48
N THR A 66 -6.48 1.23 -13.96
CA THR A 66 -6.79 2.61 -13.55
C THR A 66 -8.26 2.96 -13.70
N ARG A 67 -8.98 2.32 -14.64
CA ARG A 67 -10.42 2.52 -14.86
C ARG A 67 -11.30 2.17 -13.66
N TYR A 68 -10.83 1.30 -12.77
CA TYR A 68 -11.52 0.94 -11.52
C TYR A 68 -10.96 1.66 -10.28
N GLY A 69 -9.90 2.46 -10.45
CA GLY A 69 -9.42 3.38 -9.42
C GLY A 69 -10.48 4.45 -9.17
N ARG A 70 -10.81 4.67 -7.90
CA ARG A 70 -11.71 5.72 -7.45
C ARG A 70 -10.92 6.61 -6.50
N PRO A 71 -10.60 7.86 -6.89
CA PRO A 71 -9.97 8.81 -5.98
C PRO A 71 -10.83 9.01 -4.74
N ILE A 72 -10.20 8.97 -3.56
CA ILE A 72 -10.81 9.34 -2.28
C ILE A 72 -10.46 10.79 -1.98
N LYS A 73 -9.17 11.11 -2.09
CA LYS A 73 -8.60 12.40 -1.73
C LYS A 73 -7.46 12.74 -2.67
N PHE A 74 -7.31 14.02 -3.00
CA PHE A 74 -6.29 14.55 -3.88
C PHE A 74 -5.81 15.89 -3.34
N GLU A 75 -4.51 16.05 -3.14
CA GLU A 75 -3.93 17.26 -2.58
C GLU A 75 -2.62 17.65 -3.28
N TYR A 76 -2.39 18.95 -3.40
CA TYR A 76 -1.09 19.51 -3.71
C TYR A 76 -0.25 19.58 -2.43
N LYS A 77 0.29 18.43 -2.04
CA LYS A 77 1.04 18.24 -0.80
C LYS A 77 2.19 17.27 -1.07
N LYS A 78 3.38 17.58 -0.54
CA LYS A 78 4.51 16.65 -0.62
C LYS A 78 4.31 15.50 0.35
N LYS A 79 4.52 14.27 -0.14
CA LYS A 79 4.52 13.05 0.70
C LYS A 79 5.73 13.06 1.66
N THR A 80 5.51 13.44 2.91
CA THR A 80 6.46 13.32 4.04
C THR A 80 6.04 12.21 5.01
N ILE A 81 6.86 11.93 6.04
CA ILE A 81 6.51 10.94 7.08
C ILE A 81 5.28 11.43 7.85
N GLU A 82 5.32 12.69 8.30
CA GLU A 82 4.27 13.33 9.08
C GLU A 82 2.97 13.39 8.28
N SER A 83 3.02 13.88 7.03
CA SER A 83 1.83 13.97 6.17
C SER A 83 1.25 12.60 5.87
N THR A 84 2.08 11.57 5.69
CA THR A 84 1.57 10.22 5.41
C THR A 84 0.85 9.66 6.63
N LEU A 85 1.43 9.81 7.83
CA LEU A 85 0.83 9.32 9.07
C LEU A 85 -0.49 10.03 9.38
N GLU A 86 -0.49 11.37 9.31
CA GLU A 86 -1.68 12.20 9.52
C GLU A 86 -2.83 11.78 8.61
N GLU A 87 -2.59 11.74 7.30
CA GLU A 87 -3.63 11.52 6.30
C GLU A 87 -4.12 10.07 6.26
N VAL A 88 -3.21 9.09 6.43
CA VAL A 88 -3.62 7.67 6.51
C VAL A 88 -4.45 7.43 7.77
N ASN A 89 -4.07 8.00 8.91
CA ASN A 89 -4.85 7.88 10.15
C ASN A 89 -6.24 8.52 10.00
N ALA A 90 -6.34 9.69 9.37
CA ALA A 90 -7.62 10.32 9.08
C ALA A 90 -8.54 9.41 8.26
N VAL A 91 -8.03 8.81 7.18
CA VAL A 91 -8.80 7.87 6.37
C VAL A 91 -9.13 6.58 7.13
N GLU A 92 -8.23 6.07 7.99
CA GLU A 92 -8.54 4.90 8.84
C GLU A 92 -9.67 5.21 9.84
N GLU A 93 -9.74 6.42 10.43
CA GLU A 93 -10.85 6.84 11.30
C GLU A 93 -12.17 7.01 10.52
N GLU A 94 -12.12 7.57 9.31
CA GLU A 94 -13.28 7.61 8.40
C GLU A 94 -13.78 6.20 8.10
N ILE A 95 -12.88 5.25 7.82
CA ILE A 95 -13.22 3.85 7.56
C ILE A 95 -13.88 3.20 8.78
N LYS A 96 -13.39 3.46 10.00
CA LYS A 96 -13.98 2.93 11.24
C LYS A 96 -15.41 3.43 11.47
N SER A 97 -15.72 4.65 11.03
CA SER A 97 -17.05 5.27 11.18
C SER A 97 -18.01 4.96 10.02
N LEU A 98 -17.60 4.18 9.02
CA LEU A 98 -18.45 3.82 7.88
C LEU A 98 -19.69 3.03 8.31
N ILE A 99 -20.85 3.54 7.89
CA ILE A 99 -22.11 2.81 7.96
C ILE A 99 -22.34 2.00 6.68
N PRO A 100 -23.11 0.90 6.73
CA PRO A 100 -23.47 0.15 5.53
C PRO A 100 -24.19 1.02 4.49
N THR A 101 -23.82 0.87 3.22
CA THR A 101 -24.50 1.55 2.11
C THR A 101 -25.87 0.92 1.88
N LEU A 102 -26.91 1.75 1.86
CA LEU A 102 -28.28 1.34 1.54
C LEU A 102 -28.51 1.38 0.03
N VAL A 103 -28.96 0.27 -0.54
CA VAL A 103 -29.29 0.15 -1.97
C VAL A 103 -30.71 -0.39 -2.08
N PHE A 104 -31.57 0.33 -2.81
CA PHE A 104 -32.93 -0.12 -3.09
C PHE A 104 -32.99 -0.84 -4.43
N LYS A 105 -33.45 -2.09 -4.44
CA LYS A 105 -33.69 -2.85 -5.67
C LYS A 105 -35.00 -3.62 -5.55
N ASN A 106 -35.92 -3.42 -6.50
CA ASN A 106 -37.23 -4.09 -6.53
C ASN A 106 -38.00 -3.95 -5.20
N ASN A 107 -38.03 -2.74 -4.61
CA ASN A 107 -38.63 -2.45 -3.29
C ASN A 107 -38.02 -3.21 -2.11
N ILE A 108 -36.84 -3.82 -2.28
CA ILE A 108 -36.07 -4.45 -1.21
C ILE A 108 -34.91 -3.53 -0.85
N GLU A 109 -34.80 -3.17 0.43
CA GLU A 109 -33.63 -2.49 0.99
C GLU A 109 -32.50 -3.51 1.19
N ILE A 110 -31.35 -3.25 0.57
CA ILE A 110 -30.14 -4.05 0.70
C ILE A 110 -29.10 -3.21 1.43
N ARG A 111 -28.57 -3.75 2.54
CA ARG A 111 -27.48 -3.13 3.30
C ARG A 111 -26.16 -3.77 2.93
N VAL A 112 -25.23 -2.99 2.37
CA VAL A 112 -23.92 -3.45 1.93
C VAL A 112 -22.86 -2.91 2.88
N LYS A 113 -22.21 -3.80 3.63
CA LYS A 113 -21.03 -3.46 4.42
C LYS A 113 -19.82 -3.27 3.50
N SER A 114 -19.02 -2.25 3.73
CA SER A 114 -17.76 -2.05 3.01
C SER A 114 -16.58 -2.47 3.88
N THR A 115 -15.68 -3.29 3.33
CA THR A 115 -14.43 -3.70 3.99
C THR A 115 -13.25 -3.24 3.14
N LEU A 116 -12.44 -2.34 3.68
CA LEU A 116 -11.35 -1.67 2.98
C LEU A 116 -9.99 -2.18 3.48
N MET A 117 -9.19 -2.73 2.56
CA MET A 117 -7.86 -3.28 2.86
C MET A 117 -6.76 -2.34 2.39
N PHE A 118 -5.93 -1.86 3.31
CA PHE A 118 -4.83 -0.91 3.04
C PHE A 118 -3.62 -1.62 2.41
N THR A 119 -3.76 -2.00 1.13
CA THR A 119 -2.82 -2.87 0.40
C THR A 119 -2.29 -2.24 -0.88
N MET A 120 -2.84 -1.10 -1.31
CA MET A 120 -2.33 -0.35 -2.46
C MET A 120 -1.22 0.62 -2.02
N VAL A 121 -0.14 0.07 -1.46
CA VAL A 121 0.96 0.85 -0.89
C VAL A 121 2.31 0.42 -1.44
N ASP A 122 3.24 1.37 -1.52
CA ASP A 122 4.64 1.11 -1.80
C ASP A 122 5.41 0.72 -0.53
N GLY A 123 6.62 0.19 -0.69
CA GLY A 123 7.47 -0.16 0.46
C GLY A 123 7.88 1.04 1.33
N LYS A 124 7.89 2.25 0.78
CA LYS A 124 8.23 3.48 1.52
C LYS A 124 7.12 3.84 2.50
N ILE A 125 5.86 3.74 2.09
CA ILE A 125 4.68 3.91 2.94
C ILE A 125 4.68 2.84 4.03
N CYS A 126 4.94 1.56 3.70
CA CYS A 126 5.09 0.53 4.73
C CYS A 126 6.17 0.88 5.77
N ASN A 127 7.31 1.42 5.34
CA ASN A 127 8.36 1.84 6.26
C ASN A 127 7.92 3.00 7.14
N THR A 128 7.27 4.02 6.56
CA THR A 128 6.70 5.15 7.29
C THR A 128 5.69 4.68 8.36
N MET A 129 4.72 3.86 7.96
CA MET A 129 3.66 3.37 8.85
C MET A 129 4.17 2.45 9.96
N THR A 130 5.33 1.82 9.78
CA THR A 130 5.89 0.87 10.75
C THR A 130 7.13 1.38 11.47
N GLY A 131 7.51 2.66 11.26
CA GLY A 131 8.75 3.23 11.79
C GLY A 131 10.01 2.45 11.39
N SER A 132 10.01 1.80 10.22
CA SER A 132 11.15 1.01 9.74
C SER A 132 12.02 1.80 8.77
N SER A 133 13.21 1.28 8.48
CA SER A 133 14.11 1.84 7.47
C SER A 133 13.96 1.10 6.15
N SER A 134 14.33 1.73 5.04
CA SER A 134 14.28 1.12 3.69
C SER A 134 15.11 -0.15 3.52
N GLN A 135 16.08 -0.38 4.42
CA GLN A 135 16.97 -1.55 4.37
C GLN A 135 16.54 -2.66 5.33
N LYS A 136 15.61 -2.39 6.27
CA LYS A 136 15.09 -3.41 7.17
C LYS A 136 13.75 -3.91 6.65
N CYS A 137 13.47 -5.20 6.84
CA CYS A 137 12.15 -5.71 6.52
C CYS A 137 11.12 -5.09 7.47
N TYR A 138 10.09 -4.41 6.96
CA TYR A 138 9.07 -3.79 7.81
C TYR A 138 8.25 -4.84 8.60
N ILE A 139 8.17 -6.08 8.11
CA ILE A 139 7.40 -7.19 8.73
C ILE A 139 8.16 -7.80 9.92
N CYS A 140 9.40 -8.26 9.70
CA CYS A 140 10.19 -8.98 10.71
C CYS A 140 11.32 -8.16 11.34
N LYS A 141 11.51 -6.90 10.91
CA LYS A 141 12.55 -5.95 11.37
C LYS A 141 13.99 -6.42 11.20
N CYS A 142 14.21 -7.55 10.51
CA CYS A 142 15.53 -8.09 10.23
C CYS A 142 16.31 -7.16 9.29
N SER A 143 17.59 -6.95 9.60
CA SER A 143 18.51 -6.18 8.76
C SER A 143 19.21 -7.08 7.75
N PRO A 144 19.79 -6.53 6.66
CA PRO A 144 20.43 -7.32 5.61
C PRO A 144 21.56 -8.22 6.15
N LYS A 145 22.28 -7.76 7.18
CA LYS A 145 23.36 -8.50 7.86
C LYS A 145 22.92 -9.88 8.37
N TYR A 146 21.67 -10.00 8.79
CA TYR A 146 21.14 -11.22 9.43
C TYR A 146 20.11 -11.94 8.56
N MET A 147 19.70 -11.33 7.44
CA MET A 147 18.63 -11.86 6.59
C MET A 147 19.01 -13.14 5.85
N ASN A 148 20.31 -13.36 5.61
CA ASN A 148 20.81 -14.56 4.94
C ASN A 148 21.05 -15.75 5.90
N ASP A 149 20.75 -15.61 7.19
CA ASP A 149 20.82 -16.71 8.16
C ASP A 149 19.45 -17.39 8.26
N ILE A 150 19.32 -18.55 7.63
CA ILE A 150 18.06 -19.30 7.57
C ILE A 150 17.61 -19.81 8.96
N THR A 151 18.55 -20.14 9.84
CA THR A 151 18.26 -20.63 11.19
C THR A 151 17.65 -19.51 12.01
N ARG A 152 18.21 -18.30 11.89
CA ARG A 152 17.63 -17.10 12.50
C ARG A 152 16.31 -16.71 11.85
N ALA A 153 16.19 -16.80 10.52
CA ALA A 153 14.99 -16.42 9.80
C ALA A 153 13.74 -17.21 10.25
N LYS A 154 13.89 -18.52 10.53
CA LYS A 154 12.82 -19.37 11.05
C LYS A 154 12.27 -18.93 12.41
N ASN A 155 13.11 -18.27 13.21
CA ASN A 155 12.77 -17.83 14.57
C ASN A 155 12.44 -16.34 14.66
N LEU A 156 12.36 -15.62 13.53
CA LEU A 156 12.01 -14.21 13.54
C LEU A 156 10.54 -14.02 13.92
N SER A 157 10.29 -13.15 14.90
CA SER A 157 8.93 -12.72 15.21
C SER A 157 8.39 -11.86 14.07
N VAL A 158 7.20 -12.22 13.59
CA VAL A 158 6.42 -11.44 12.65
C VAL A 158 5.45 -10.59 13.44
N GLN A 159 5.38 -9.31 13.14
CA GLN A 159 4.35 -8.41 13.66
C GLN A 159 3.07 -8.57 12.84
N PRO A 160 2.02 -9.24 13.35
CA PRO A 160 0.84 -9.62 12.55
C PRO A 160 0.09 -8.41 11.98
N GLU A 161 0.13 -7.27 12.67
CA GLU A 161 -0.47 -6.01 12.25
C GLU A 161 0.13 -5.49 10.95
N HIS A 162 1.40 -5.80 10.64
CA HIS A 162 2.04 -5.39 9.39
C HIS A 162 1.61 -6.24 8.19
N LEU A 163 0.91 -7.36 8.40
CA LEU A 163 0.38 -8.18 7.31
C LEU A 163 -0.76 -7.46 6.56
N LYS A 164 -1.36 -6.42 7.17
CA LYS A 164 -2.41 -5.59 6.54
C LYS A 164 -1.97 -4.93 5.23
N PHE A 165 -0.67 -4.69 5.07
CA PHE A 165 -0.10 -4.04 3.88
C PHE A 165 -0.05 -4.97 2.65
N GLY A 166 -0.21 -6.29 2.85
CA GLY A 166 -0.09 -7.27 1.77
C GLY A 166 1.30 -7.30 1.12
N LEU A 167 1.35 -7.88 -0.09
CA LEU A 167 2.58 -7.99 -0.88
C LEU A 167 2.60 -6.93 -2.00
N SER A 168 3.56 -6.00 -1.95
CA SER A 168 3.78 -5.02 -3.03
C SER A 168 4.53 -5.67 -4.20
N THR A 169 3.79 -6.40 -5.05
CA THR A 169 4.37 -7.19 -6.15
C THR A 169 5.18 -6.35 -7.13
N LEU A 170 4.73 -5.12 -7.43
CA LEU A 170 5.46 -4.19 -8.30
C LEU A 170 6.88 -3.94 -7.79
N HIS A 171 7.01 -3.57 -6.51
CA HIS A 171 8.31 -3.30 -5.91
C HIS A 171 9.14 -4.57 -5.74
N ALA A 172 8.52 -5.73 -5.52
CA ALA A 172 9.23 -6.99 -5.47
C ALA A 172 9.98 -7.27 -6.79
N TYR A 173 9.33 -7.08 -7.94
CA TYR A 173 9.98 -7.25 -9.25
C TYR A 173 11.10 -6.22 -9.49
N ILE A 174 10.84 -4.94 -9.20
CA ILE A 174 11.83 -3.87 -9.40
C ILE A 174 13.07 -4.12 -8.54
N ARG A 175 12.87 -4.41 -7.24
CA ARG A 175 13.98 -4.65 -6.30
C ARG A 175 14.72 -5.95 -6.59
N PHE A 176 14.03 -6.97 -7.06
CA PHE A 176 14.67 -8.21 -7.50
C PHE A 176 15.60 -7.96 -8.70
N PHE A 177 15.11 -7.24 -9.70
CA PHE A 177 15.91 -6.90 -10.88
C PHE A 177 17.10 -6.00 -10.53
N GLU A 178 16.89 -4.97 -9.69
CA GLU A 178 17.96 -4.14 -9.14
C GLU A 178 19.01 -5.00 -8.42
N CYS A 179 18.60 -5.95 -7.59
CA CYS A 179 19.51 -6.86 -6.90
C CYS A 179 20.36 -7.68 -7.88
N LEU A 180 19.77 -8.22 -8.94
CA LEU A 180 20.51 -8.96 -9.99
C LEU A 180 21.56 -8.09 -10.68
N ILE A 181 21.21 -6.83 -10.99
CA ILE A 181 22.16 -5.87 -11.56
C ILE A 181 23.28 -5.57 -10.57
N GLN A 182 22.97 -5.36 -9.29
CA GLN A 182 23.99 -5.11 -8.28
C GLN A 182 24.91 -6.33 -8.12
N ILE A 183 24.39 -7.55 -8.21
CA ILE A 183 25.18 -8.78 -8.21
C ILE A 183 26.07 -8.86 -9.45
N SER A 184 25.57 -8.55 -10.64
CA SER A 184 26.36 -8.63 -11.88
C SER A 184 27.58 -7.69 -11.84
N TYR A 185 27.41 -6.46 -11.35
CA TYR A 185 28.53 -5.52 -11.14
C TYR A 185 29.52 -5.97 -10.07
N ARG A 186 29.11 -6.86 -9.16
CA ARG A 186 29.90 -7.32 -8.01
C ARG A 186 30.55 -8.69 -8.23
N LEU A 187 30.40 -9.31 -9.40
CA LEU A 187 30.91 -10.67 -9.63
C LEU A 187 32.43 -10.80 -9.44
N GLU A 188 33.18 -9.73 -9.73
CA GLU A 188 34.64 -9.71 -9.59
C GLU A 188 35.08 -9.76 -8.12
N PHE A 189 34.57 -8.84 -7.29
CA PHE A 189 35.03 -8.69 -5.91
C PHE A 189 34.13 -9.36 -4.86
N LYS A 190 32.93 -9.81 -5.24
CA LYS A 190 32.01 -10.67 -4.45
C LYS A 190 31.67 -10.14 -3.05
N LYS A 191 31.63 -8.82 -2.87
CA LYS A 191 31.23 -8.16 -1.62
C LYS A 191 29.99 -7.30 -1.83
N TRP A 192 29.07 -7.31 -0.87
CA TRP A 192 27.84 -6.51 -0.93
C TRP A 192 28.13 -5.01 -0.83
N GLN A 193 28.93 -4.61 0.18
CA GLN A 193 29.32 -3.23 0.44
C GLN A 193 30.72 -2.96 -0.12
N ILE A 194 30.86 -1.88 -0.89
CA ILE A 194 32.15 -1.34 -1.32
C ILE A 194 32.49 -0.24 -0.32
N SER A 195 33.44 -0.50 0.59
CA SER A 195 34.04 0.55 1.42
C SER A 195 35.21 1.16 0.68
N THR A 196 35.43 2.47 0.82
CA THR A 196 36.44 3.29 0.13
C THR A 196 37.91 2.92 0.41
N ILE A 197 38.19 1.74 0.99
CA ILE A 197 39.55 1.33 1.34
C ILE A 197 39.84 -0.01 0.68
N SER A 198 40.48 0.08 -0.48
CA SER A 198 41.46 -0.88 -0.97
C SER A 198 42.36 -0.13 -1.95
N SER A 199 43.16 0.78 -1.40
CA SER A 199 44.39 1.26 -2.03
C SER A 199 45.44 0.17 -1.87
N ASP A 200 45.36 -0.85 -2.70
CA ASP A 200 46.45 -1.81 -2.94
C ASP A 200 46.33 -2.24 -4.41
N ILE A 201 46.82 -1.37 -5.29
CA ILE A 201 47.39 -1.70 -6.61
C ILE A 201 48.81 -1.13 -6.59
#